data_AF-R8W8R5-F1
#
_entry.id   AF-R8W8R5-F1
#
_cell.length_a   1.000
_cell.length_b   1.000
_cell.length_c   1.000
_cell.angle_alpha   90.00
_cell.angle_beta   90.00
_cell.angle_gamma   90.00
#
_symmetry.space_group_name_H-M   'P 1'
#
loop_
_entity.id
_entity.type
_entity.pdbx_description
1 polymer ?
#
loop_
_entity_poly.entity_id
_entity_poly.type
_entity_poly.pdbx_seq_one_letter_code
_entity_poly.pdbx_strand_id
1 'polypeptide(L)' 'MKKLTCPVCGTEFIPQIADHYVAVTDNAGSGLSRLAGSAKPETYYDAFDCPQCGCQLRPNTRLVEVPEKEEDHEKS' A
#
# COMPACT_ATOMS: atom_id res chain seq x y z
N MET A 1 -17.46 -10.70 12.85
CA MET A 1 -16.10 -10.22 12.52
C MET A 1 -15.45 -11.23 11.58
N LYS A 2 -14.84 -10.79 10.48
CA LYS A 2 -14.14 -11.69 9.54
C LYS A 2 -12.75 -12.01 10.10
N LYS A 3 -12.34 -13.29 10.06
CA LYS A 3 -10.98 -13.71 10.43
C LYS A 3 -10.01 -13.41 9.30
N LEU A 4 -8.75 -13.14 9.64
CA LEU A 4 -7.65 -13.09 8.68
C LEU A 4 -6.77 -14.33 8.86
N THR A 5 -6.25 -14.82 7.75
CA THR A 5 -5.30 -15.95 7.73
C THR A 5 -3.96 -15.41 7.24
N CYS A 6 -2.90 -15.64 8.01
CA CYS A 6 -1.55 -15.27 7.60
C CYS A 6 -1.10 -16.15 6.43
N PRO A 7 -0.74 -15.59 5.26
CA PRO A 7 -0.28 -16.38 4.12
C PRO A 7 1.11 -17.00 4.32
N VAL A 8 1.87 -16.54 5.34
CA VAL A 8 3.23 -17.02 5.62
C VAL A 8 3.22 -18.21 6.58
N CYS A 9 2.56 -18.08 7.72
CA CYS A 9 2.56 -19.11 8.77
C CYS A 9 1.22 -19.86 8.93
N GLY A 10 0.18 -19.47 8.19
CA GLY A 10 -1.15 -20.09 8.26
C GLY A 10 -1.97 -19.73 9.51
N THR A 11 -1.46 -18.89 10.41
CA THR A 11 -2.19 -18.53 11.63
C THR A 11 -3.46 -17.74 11.30
N GLU A 12 -4.59 -18.20 11.82
CA GLU A 12 -5.87 -17.50 11.76
C GLU A 12 -6.05 -16.63 13.01
N PHE A 13 -6.45 -15.37 12.83
CA PHE A 13 -6.70 -14.46 13.94
C PHE A 13 -7.82 -13.47 13.62
N ILE A 14 -8.38 -12.87 14.67
CA ILE A 14 -9.42 -11.84 14.53
C ILE A 14 -8.71 -10.48 14.57
N PRO A 15 -8.68 -9.72 13.45
CA PRO A 15 -8.06 -8.41 13.45
C PRO A 15 -8.78 -7.46 14.40
N GLN A 16 -8.03 -6.75 15.23
CA GLN A 16 -8.55 -5.71 16.12
C GLN A 16 -8.34 -4.35 15.48
N ILE A 17 -9.31 -3.45 15.62
CA ILE A 17 -9.19 -2.06 15.16
C ILE A 17 -8.00 -1.34 15.81
N ALA A 18 -7.63 -1.72 17.04
CA ALA A 18 -6.46 -1.18 17.72
C ALA A 18 -5.12 -1.52 17.04
N ASP A 19 -5.05 -2.65 16.32
CA ASP A 19 -3.84 -3.13 15.65
C ASP A 19 -3.83 -2.79 14.15
N HIS A 20 -4.84 -2.06 13.68
CA HIS A 20 -4.95 -1.60 12.30
C HIS A 20 -4.02 -0.42 12.04
N TYR A 21 -3.29 -0.48 10.93
CA TYR A 21 -2.53 0.65 10.44
C TYR A 21 -2.59 0.75 8.92
N VAL A 22 -2.19 1.91 8.37
CA VAL A 22 -2.12 2.11 6.92
C VAL A 22 -0.68 1.93 6.47
N ALA A 23 -0.46 0.99 5.56
CA ALA A 23 0.82 0.78 4.90
C ALA A 23 0.80 1.46 3.52
N VAL A 24 1.94 1.97 3.08
CA VAL A 24 2.14 2.53 1.74
C VAL A 24 3.17 1.69 0.99
N THR A 25 2.92 1.40 -0.28
CA THR A 25 3.99 0.91 -1.17
C THR A 25 4.76 2.10 -1.68
N ASP A 26 6.07 2.10 -1.47
CA ASP A 26 7.01 2.96 -2.14
C ASP A 26 7.15 2.54 -3.61
N ASN A 27 6.12 2.81 -4.41
CA ASN A 27 6.21 2.72 -5.88
C ASN A 27 7.04 3.85 -6.49
N ALA A 28 7.71 4.62 -5.64
CA ALA A 28 8.91 5.32 -5.99
C ALA A 28 9.91 4.31 -6.54
N GLY A 29 9.92 4.12 -7.86
CA GLY A 29 11.09 3.57 -8.54
C GLY A 29 12.36 4.27 -8.01
N SER A 30 13.52 3.61 -8.20
CA SER A 30 14.84 4.10 -7.77
C SER A 30 14.96 5.63 -7.84
N GLY A 31 15.74 6.29 -6.96
CA GLY A 31 15.75 7.76 -6.82
C GLY A 31 15.75 8.60 -8.11
N LEU A 32 16.26 8.04 -9.22
CA LEU A 32 16.17 8.57 -10.59
C LEU A 32 14.73 8.69 -11.14
N SER A 33 13.85 7.72 -10.90
CA SER A 33 12.44 7.74 -11.35
C SER A 33 11.61 8.83 -10.66
N ARG A 34 11.96 9.16 -9.40
CA ARG A 34 11.36 10.30 -8.68
C ARG A 34 11.76 11.64 -9.32
N LEU A 35 13.03 11.81 -9.68
CA LEU A 35 13.53 13.03 -10.32
C LEU A 35 12.99 13.20 -11.75
N ALA A 36 12.78 12.12 -12.48
CA ALA A 36 12.27 12.14 -13.85
C ALA A 36 10.74 12.31 -13.97
N GLY A 37 10.01 12.53 -12.87
CA GLY A 37 8.55 12.69 -12.88
C GLY A 37 7.75 11.45 -13.33
N SER A 38 8.42 10.30 -13.45
CA SER A 38 7.86 9.00 -13.89
C SER A 38 7.55 8.06 -12.72
N ALA A 39 7.61 8.55 -11.49
CA ALA A 39 7.21 7.81 -10.31
C ALA A 39 5.74 7.39 -10.43
N LYS A 40 5.47 6.10 -10.17
CA LYS A 40 4.11 5.58 -10.09
C LYS A 40 3.43 6.12 -8.84
N PRO A 41 2.10 6.30 -8.87
CA PRO A 41 1.36 6.75 -7.69
C PRO A 41 1.57 5.77 -6.53
N GLU A 42 1.70 6.34 -5.34
CA GLU A 42 1.73 5.58 -4.10
C GLU A 42 0.40 4.83 -3.96
N THR A 43 0.48 3.58 -3.46
CA THR A 43 -0.71 2.78 -3.17
C THR A 43 -0.77 2.54 -1.68
N TYR A 44 -1.92 2.82 -1.09
CA TYR A 44 -2.14 2.69 0.35
C TYR A 44 -2.94 1.42 0.62
N TYR A 45 -2.69 0.79 1.76
CA TYR A 45 -3.28 -0.49 2.14
C TYR A 45 -3.69 -0.45 3.59
N ASP A 46 -4.82 -1.09 3.91
CA ASP A 46 -5.06 -1.51 5.29
C ASP A 46 -4.08 -2.63 5.63
N ALA A 47 -3.47 -2.55 6.79
CA ALA A 47 -2.46 -3.49 7.24
C ALA A 47 -2.67 -3.93 8.69
N PHE A 48 -2.23 -5.17 8.95
CA PHE A 48 -2.21 -5.82 10.26
C PHE A 48 -0.97 -6.70 10.34
N ASP A 49 -0.40 -6.85 11.53
CA ASP A 49 0.70 -7.78 11.75
C ASP A 49 0.19 -9.12 12.28
N CYS A 50 0.76 -10.20 11.77
CA CYS A 50 0.45 -11.53 12.29
C CYS A 50 0.95 -11.64 13.74
N PRO A 51 0.10 -12.02 14.72
CA PRO A 51 0.52 -12.15 16.11
C PRO A 51 1.50 -13.30 16.35
N GLN A 52 1.67 -14.22 15.39
CA GLN A 52 2.57 -15.37 15.51
C GLN A 52 3.92 -15.12 14.86
N CYS A 53 3.97 -14.58 13.63
CA CYS A 53 5.24 -14.42 12.89
C CYS A 53 5.63 -12.96 12.59
N GLY A 54 4.78 -11.98 12.93
CA GLY A 54 5.05 -10.56 12.67
C GLY A 54 4.99 -10.14 11.19
N CYS A 55 4.63 -11.04 10.27
CA CYS A 55 4.47 -10.66 8.87
C CYS A 55 3.29 -9.71 8.70
N GLN A 56 3.44 -8.70 7.83
CA GLN A 56 2.38 -7.77 7.46
C GLN A 56 1.38 -8.42 6.50
N LEU A 57 0.09 -8.36 6.85
CA LEU A 57 -1.03 -8.70 5.99
C LEU A 57 -1.61 -7.42 5.40
N ARG A 58 -1.94 -7.44 4.09
CA ARG A 58 -2.58 -6.33 3.37
C ARG A 58 -3.93 -6.74 2.80
N PRO A 59 -4.99 -6.88 3.63
CA PRO A 59 -6.28 -7.40 3.20
C PRO A 59 -7.06 -6.47 2.24
N ASN A 60 -6.74 -5.17 2.21
CA ASN A 60 -7.51 -4.21 1.43
C ASN A 60 -6.61 -3.11 0.84
N THR A 61 -6.79 -2.84 -0.46
CA THR A 61 -6.18 -1.71 -1.18
C THR A 61 -7.05 -0.47 -1.05
N ARG A 62 -6.45 0.67 -0.75
CA ARG A 62 -7.11 1.98 -0.78
C ARG A 62 -6.81 2.66 -2.11
N LEU A 63 -7.86 3.04 -2.84
CA LEU A 63 -7.73 3.86 -4.04
C LEU A 63 -7.38 5.29 -3.62
N VAL A 64 -6.35 5.85 -4.22
CA VAL A 64 -6.02 7.27 -4.11
C VAL A 64 -6.51 7.92 -5.40
N GLU A 65 -7.23 9.03 -5.28
CA GLU A 65 -7.54 9.86 -6.44
C GLU A 65 -6.22 10.42 -6.98
N VAL A 66 -5.89 10.08 -8.23
CA VAL A 66 -4.71 10.60 -8.91
C VAL A 66 -5.06 12.02 -9.36
N PRO A 67 -4.32 13.07 -8.96
CA PRO A 67 -4.51 14.37 -9.58
C PRO A 67 -4.19 14.22 -11.08
N GLU A 68 -5.15 14.60 -11.92
CA GLU A 68 -4.99 14.63 -13.37
C GLU A 68 -3.80 15.55 -13.69
N LYS A 69 -2.76 15.00 -14.34
CA LYS A 69 -1.65 15.82 -14.81
C LYS A 69 -2.19 16.70 -15.94
N GLU A 70 -2.25 18.01 -15.74
CA GLU A 70 -2.43 18.98 -16.81
C GLU A 70 -1.30 18.76 -17.83
N GLU A 71 -1.66 18.30 -19.03
CA GLU A 71 -0.74 18.18 -20.17
C GLU A 71 -0.36 19.58 -20.64
N ASP A 72 0.79 20.08 -20.18
CA ASP A 72 1.34 21.33 -20.70
C ASP A 72 1.85 21.10 -22.13
N HIS A 73 1.07 21.60 -23.07
CA HIS A 73 1.24 21.49 -24.51
C HIS A 73 2.28 22.51 -24.98
N GLU A 74 3.57 22.25 -24.77
CA GLU A 74 4.62 23.12 -25.34
C GLU A 74 4.89 22.76 -26.81
N LYS A 75 4.23 23.52 -27.69
CA LYS A 75 4.50 23.62 -29.13
C LYS A 75 5.98 23.89 -29.41
N SER A 76 6.55 23.15 -30.37
CA SER A 76 7.64 23.63 -31.23
C SER A 76 7.42 23.18 -32.67
#